data_AF-A0A2V7J7E7-F1
#
_entry.id   AF-A0A2V7J7E7-F1
#
_cell.length_a   1.000
_cell.length_b   1.000
_cell.length_c   1.000
_cell.angle_alpha   90.00
_cell.angle_beta   90.00
_cell.angle_gamma   90.00
#
_symmetry.space_group_name_H-M   'P 1'
#
loop_
_entity.id
_entity.type
_entity.pdbx_description
1 polymer ?
#
loop_
_entity_poly.entity_id
_entity_poly.type
_entity_poly.pdbx_seq_one_letter_code
_entity_poly.pdbx_strand_id
1 'polypeptide(L)'
;MAEQIPLLQSDRQTVRLSDAVLDERLRGTRFVSLTPKRVLNPPSATGMEYWSLNPYVGCEFGCSYCYARYTHRYVVERAHDAGKLTDAEFADYRGAHGWEAFETRIFVKEQVVGALDADLKHVPLGDCIVIGTATDPYQPA
;
A
#
# COMPACT_ATOMS: atom_id res chain seq x y z
N MET A 1 -32.56 -13.93 1.13
CA MET A 1 -32.07 -12.54 1.00
C MET A 1 -30.80 -12.47 1.82
N ALA A 2 -29.65 -12.21 1.20
CA ALA A 2 -28.41 -12.09 1.95
C ALA A 2 -28.49 -10.82 2.80
N GLU A 3 -28.42 -10.97 4.12
CA GLU A 3 -28.38 -9.87 5.06
C GLU A 3 -27.05 -9.14 4.82
N GLN A 4 -27.14 -7.95 4.23
CA GLN A 4 -25.97 -7.15 3.90
C GLN A 4 -25.37 -6.66 5.22
N ILE A 5 -24.11 -7.02 5.49
CA ILE A 5 -23.39 -6.59 6.70
C ILE A 5 -23.46 -5.05 6.75
N PRO A 6 -23.74 -4.44 7.92
CA PRO A 6 -23.75 -2.99 8.05
C PRO A 6 -22.43 -2.40 7.55
N LEU A 7 -22.51 -1.49 6.59
CA LEU A 7 -21.36 -0.82 5.99
C LEU A 7 -20.60 -0.04 7.09
N LEU A 8 -19.30 -0.28 7.20
CA LEU A 8 -18.41 0.49 8.06
C LEU A 8 -18.45 1.97 7.63
N GLN A 9 -18.37 2.89 8.60
CA GLN A 9 -18.38 4.31 8.31
C GLN A 9 -17.11 4.73 7.53
N SER A 10 -17.28 5.73 6.66
CA SER A 10 -16.26 6.19 5.72
C SER A 10 -15.30 7.17 6.41
N ASP A 11 -14.12 6.67 6.81
CA ASP A 11 -13.10 7.45 7.53
C ASP A 11 -12.23 8.25 6.55
N ARG A 12 -12.71 9.39 6.05
CA ARG A 12 -11.97 10.20 5.07
C ARG A 12 -11.03 11.20 5.75
N GLN A 13 -9.72 10.97 5.67
CA GLN A 13 -8.68 11.89 6.15
C GLN A 13 -7.59 12.14 5.09
N THR A 14 -6.77 13.18 5.31
CA THR A 14 -5.71 13.63 4.40
C THR A 14 -4.49 12.69 4.42
N VAL A 15 -3.90 12.45 3.25
CA VAL A 15 -2.75 11.55 3.04
C VAL A 15 -1.50 11.99 3.78
N ARG A 16 -1.18 11.27 4.85
CA ARG A 16 0.09 11.28 5.56
C ARG A 16 0.68 9.87 5.57
N LEU A 17 1.98 9.77 5.26
CA LEU A 17 2.78 8.71 5.88
C LEU A 17 2.89 9.13 7.34
N SER A 18 2.39 8.33 8.26
CA SER A 18 2.61 8.58 9.67
C SER A 18 3.76 7.70 10.13
N ASP A 19 4.66 8.25 10.93
CA ASP A 19 5.75 7.50 11.57
C ASP A 19 5.26 6.49 12.63
N ALA A 20 3.96 6.23 12.67
CA ALA A 20 3.37 5.18 13.48
C ALA A 20 3.80 3.83 12.92
N VAL A 21 4.82 3.25 13.56
CA VAL A 21 5.11 1.83 13.46
C VAL A 21 3.94 1.09 14.10
N LEU A 22 3.22 0.31 13.29
CA LEU A 22 2.05 -0.47 13.71
C LEU A 22 2.49 -1.75 14.42
N ASP A 23 3.59 -2.36 13.96
CA ASP A 23 4.13 -3.61 14.49
C ASP A 23 5.62 -3.74 14.10
N GLU A 24 6.41 -4.46 14.92
CA GLU A 24 7.82 -4.77 14.68
C GLU A 24 8.09 -6.26 14.94
N ARG A 25 8.56 -6.97 13.91
CA ARG A 25 8.82 -8.41 13.96
C ARG A 25 10.22 -8.71 14.49
N LEU A 26 10.39 -9.94 14.99
CA LEU A 26 11.69 -10.46 15.46
C LEU A 26 12.81 -10.39 14.40
N ARG A 27 12.45 -10.37 13.11
CA ARG A 27 13.40 -10.24 11.99
C ARG A 27 13.68 -8.77 11.59
N GLY A 28 13.19 -7.81 12.36
CA GLY A 28 13.39 -6.37 12.13
C GLY A 28 12.44 -5.75 11.11
N THR A 29 11.42 -6.48 10.65
CA THR A 29 10.38 -5.95 9.77
C THR A 29 9.46 -5.02 10.55
N ARG A 30 9.28 -3.81 10.03
CA ARG A 30 8.40 -2.80 10.60
C ARG A 30 7.24 -2.52 9.66
N PHE A 31 6.04 -2.55 10.22
CA PHE A 31 4.83 -2.12 9.52
C PHE A 31 4.62 -0.64 9.79
N VAL A 32 4.54 0.18 8.74
CA VAL A 32 4.48 1.64 8.83
C VAL A 32 3.18 2.11 8.19
N SER A 33 2.44 2.97 8.88
CA SER A 33 1.17 3.46 8.33
C SER A 33 1.35 4.42 7.15
N LEU A 34 0.55 4.18 6.11
CA LEU A 34 0.43 4.99 4.91
C LEU A 34 -1.05 5.31 4.69
N THR A 35 -1.47 6.57 4.79
CA THR A 35 -2.82 6.97 4.41
C THR A 35 -2.86 7.27 2.90
N PRO A 36 -3.56 6.49 2.05
CA PRO A 36 -3.53 6.65 0.60
C PRO A 36 -4.59 7.64 0.07
N LYS A 37 -4.35 8.25 -1.11
CA LYS A 37 -5.37 9.07 -1.81
C LYS A 37 -6.35 8.20 -2.58
N ARG A 38 -5.85 7.06 -3.06
CA ARG A 38 -6.52 6.04 -3.85
C ARG A 38 -5.99 4.68 -3.43
N VAL A 39 -6.86 3.69 -3.35
CA VAL A 39 -6.54 2.30 -3.00
C VAL A 39 -6.67 1.37 -4.19
N LEU A 40 -7.50 1.72 -5.18
CA LEU A 40 -7.63 0.98 -6.43
C LEU A 40 -6.71 1.55 -7.52
N ASN A 41 -5.98 0.68 -8.20
CA ASN A 41 -5.25 1.03 -9.40
C ASN A 41 -6.04 0.57 -10.64
N PRO A 42 -6.27 1.46 -11.62
CA PRO A 42 -6.98 1.10 -12.84
C PRO A 42 -6.13 0.22 -13.77
N PRO A 43 -6.78 -0.55 -14.68
CA PRO A 43 -6.13 -1.25 -15.79
C PRO A 43 -5.11 -0.39 -16.54
N SER A 44 -5.49 0.86 -16.86
CA SER A 44 -4.65 1.80 -17.60
C SER A 44 -3.36 2.23 -16.87
N ALA A 45 -3.33 2.13 -15.54
CA ALA A 45 -2.14 2.45 -14.75
C ALA A 45 -1.22 1.25 -14.54
N THR A 46 -1.78 0.03 -14.52
CA THR A 46 -1.02 -1.20 -14.23
C THR A 46 -0.64 -1.99 -15.48
N GLY A 47 -1.33 -1.74 -16.61
CA GLY A 47 -1.22 -2.55 -17.83
C GLY A 47 -1.91 -3.91 -17.73
N MET A 48 -2.68 -4.17 -16.67
CA MET A 48 -3.41 -5.43 -16.45
C MET A 48 -4.88 -5.28 -16.85
N GLU A 49 -5.56 -6.38 -17.16
CA GLU A 49 -6.98 -6.41 -17.57
C GLU A 49 -7.97 -6.29 -16.41
N TYR A 50 -7.51 -5.85 -15.23
CA TYR A 50 -8.31 -5.74 -14.01
C TYR A 50 -7.91 -4.53 -13.17
N TRP A 51 -8.83 -4.10 -12.31
CA TRP A 51 -8.51 -3.19 -11.22
C TRP A 51 -7.77 -3.96 -10.13
N SER A 52 -6.74 -3.34 -9.55
CA SER A 52 -6.00 -3.99 -8.45
C SER A 52 -6.10 -3.22 -7.15
N LEU A 53 -6.22 -3.97 -6.06
CA LEU A 53 -6.13 -3.48 -4.69
C LEU A 53 -4.99 -4.22 -3.98
N ASN A 54 -4.06 -3.47 -3.39
CA ASN A 54 -3.01 -4.05 -2.56
C ASN A 54 -3.00 -3.30 -1.22
N PRO A 55 -3.32 -3.95 -0.09
CA PRO A 55 -3.33 -3.31 1.23
C PRO A 55 -1.93 -2.89 1.69
N TYR A 56 -0.90 -3.60 1.21
CA TYR A 56 0.49 -3.42 1.61
C TYR A 56 1.37 -2.97 0.46
N VAL A 57 2.39 -2.16 0.76
CA VAL A 57 3.51 -1.90 -0.14
C VAL A 57 4.79 -2.34 0.56
N GLY A 58 5.42 -3.40 0.04
CA GLY A 58 6.40 -4.19 0.80
C GLY A 58 5.86 -5.59 1.11
N CYS A 59 6.76 -6.55 1.29
CA CYS A 59 6.38 -7.93 1.61
C CYS A 59 7.45 -8.63 2.45
N GLU A 60 7.06 -9.14 3.62
CA GLU A 60 7.96 -9.81 4.56
C GLU A 60 8.61 -11.08 3.95
N PHE A 61 7.95 -11.71 2.98
CA PHE A 61 8.52 -12.84 2.22
C PHE A 61 9.82 -12.48 1.49
N GLY A 62 10.00 -11.23 1.06
CA GLY A 62 11.25 -10.76 0.49
C GLY A 62 11.78 -11.54 -0.72
N CYS A 63 10.90 -12.12 -1.57
CA CYS A 63 11.35 -12.86 -2.75
C CYS A 63 12.25 -11.99 -3.65
N SER A 64 13.47 -12.45 -3.93
CA SER A 64 14.45 -11.70 -4.73
C SER A 64 13.98 -11.41 -6.16
N TYR A 65 13.12 -12.28 -6.71
CA TYR A 65 12.53 -12.18 -8.04
C TYR A 65 11.21 -11.40 -8.07
N CYS A 66 10.74 -10.87 -6.93
CA CYS A 66 9.44 -10.21 -6.87
C CYS A 66 9.45 -8.89 -7.65
N TYR A 67 8.61 -8.81 -8.69
CA TYR A 67 8.47 -7.60 -9.51
C TYR A 67 7.98 -6.39 -8.68
N ALA A 68 7.26 -6.63 -7.58
CA ALA A 68 6.69 -5.57 -6.75
C ALA A 68 7.74 -4.80 -5.94
N ARG A 69 9.00 -5.25 -5.87
CA ARG A 69 10.09 -4.53 -5.18
C ARG A 69 10.23 -3.08 -5.65
N TYR A 70 10.04 -2.84 -6.95
CA TYR A 70 10.08 -1.48 -7.51
C TYR A 70 9.00 -0.56 -6.93
N THR A 71 7.81 -1.09 -6.60
CA THR A 71 6.70 -0.26 -6.10
C THR A 71 7.02 0.38 -4.75
N HIS A 72 7.75 -0.33 -3.88
CA HIS A 72 8.17 0.21 -2.58
C HIS A 72 9.13 1.38 -2.75
N ARG A 73 10.19 1.19 -3.55
CA ARG A 73 11.12 2.26 -3.91
C ARG A 73 10.39 3.48 -4.48
N TYR A 74 9.45 3.27 -5.40
CA TYR A 74 8.69 4.33 -6.04
C TYR A 74 7.85 5.13 -5.04
N VAL A 75 7.20 4.47 -4.07
CA VAL A 75 6.44 5.14 -3.01
C VAL A 75 7.35 6.03 -2.16
N VAL A 76 8.53 5.53 -1.79
CA VAL A 76 9.51 6.27 -0.97
C VAL A 76 10.09 7.47 -1.73
N GLU A 77 10.51 7.28 -2.98
CA GLU A 77 11.00 8.37 -3.85
C GLU A 77 9.95 9.49 -3.98
N ARG A 78 8.70 9.13 -4.26
CA ARG A 78 7.61 10.12 -4.38
C ARG A 78 7.29 10.84 -3.09
N ALA A 79 7.45 10.18 -1.95
CA ALA A 79 7.22 10.80 -0.65
C ALA A 79 8.32 11.82 -0.34
N HIS A 80 9.58 11.50 -0.65
CA HIS A 80 10.71 12.42 -0.53
C HIS A 80 10.58 13.61 -1.49
N ASP A 81 10.30 13.37 -2.78
CA ASP A 81 10.08 14.42 -3.78
C ASP A 81 8.94 15.38 -3.39
N ALA A 82 7.92 14.86 -2.68
CA ALA A 82 6.80 15.63 -2.18
C ALA A 82 7.08 16.34 -0.83
N GLY A 83 8.32 16.28 -0.33
CA GLY A 83 8.74 16.88 0.94
C GLY A 83 8.10 16.23 2.17
N LYS A 84 7.64 14.98 2.05
CA LYS A 84 6.99 14.23 3.15
C LYS A 84 7.97 13.39 3.96
N LEU A 85 9.18 13.19 3.45
CA LEU A 85 10.26 12.51 4.13
C LEU A 85 11.47 13.43 4.18
N THR A 86 12.15 13.46 5.32
CA THR A 86 13.50 14.00 5.45
C THR A 86 14.50 13.12 4.71
N ASP A 87 15.72 13.61 4.46
CA ASP A 87 16.77 12.82 3.82
C ASP A 87 17.16 11.58 4.64
N ALA A 88 17.08 11.68 5.97
CA ALA A 88 17.36 10.57 6.88
C ALA A 88 16.27 9.49 6.79
N GLU A 89 14.99 9.88 6.81
CA GLU A 89 13.86 8.93 6.64
C GLU A 89 13.85 8.33 5.24
N PHE A 90 14.18 9.11 4.23
CA PHE A 90 14.34 8.62 2.87
C PHE A 90 15.43 7.55 2.80
N ALA A 91 16.58 7.76 3.43
CA ALA A 91 17.65 6.76 3.46
C ALA A 91 17.22 5.46 4.18
N ASP A 92 16.51 5.54 5.30
CA ASP A 92 15.98 4.36 6.02
C ASP A 92 14.93 3.62 5.19
N TYR A 93 13.89 4.32 4.72
CA TYR A 93 12.79 3.71 3.99
C TYR A 93 13.18 3.27 2.58
N ARG A 94 14.22 3.83 1.96
CA ARG A 94 14.70 3.36 0.66
C ARG A 94 15.57 2.10 0.82
N GLY A 95 16.37 2.04 1.89
CA GLY A 95 17.47 1.10 2.00
C GLY A 95 18.68 1.52 1.16
N ALA A 96 19.84 0.93 1.47
CA ALA A 96 21.13 1.34 0.89
C ALA A 96 21.18 1.21 -0.64
N HIS A 97 20.58 0.16 -1.19
CA HIS A 97 20.54 -0.09 -2.64
C HIS A 97 19.14 0.03 -3.24
N GLY A 98 18.14 0.44 -2.44
CA GLY A 98 16.79 0.73 -2.91
C GLY A 98 15.85 -0.47 -2.98
N TRP A 99 16.26 -1.65 -2.49
CA TRP A 99 15.43 -2.87 -2.54
C TRP A 99 15.31 -3.59 -1.20
N GLU A 100 16.28 -3.42 -0.30
CA GLU A 100 16.39 -4.12 0.99
C GLU A 100 15.30 -3.72 1.99
N ALA A 101 14.81 -2.48 1.85
CA ALA A 101 13.74 -1.99 2.69
C ALA A 101 12.39 -2.63 2.34
N PHE A 102 12.21 -3.23 1.16
CA PHE A 102 10.94 -3.84 0.73
C PHE A 102 10.40 -4.91 1.69
N GLU A 103 11.29 -5.72 2.28
CA GLU A 103 10.94 -6.78 3.23
C GLU A 103 11.03 -6.36 4.71
N THR A 104 11.60 -5.19 4.99
CA THR A 104 11.88 -4.72 6.36
C THR A 104 11.12 -3.44 6.74
N ARG A 105 10.53 -2.75 5.76
CA ARG A 105 9.67 -1.57 5.90
C ARG A 105 8.44 -1.83 5.03
N ILE A 106 7.32 -2.15 5.66
CA ILE A 106 6.10 -2.53 4.94
C ILE A 106 5.06 -1.46 5.20
N PHE A 107 4.69 -0.73 4.15
CA PHE A 107 3.67 0.30 4.27
C PHE A 107 2.28 -0.33 4.30
N VAL A 108 1.55 -0.10 5.38
CA VAL A 108 0.18 -0.55 5.56
C VAL A 108 -0.75 0.59 5.16
N LYS A 109 -1.61 0.35 4.17
CA LYS A 109 -2.62 1.32 3.80
C LYS A 109 -3.68 1.39 4.88
N GLU A 110 -3.71 2.47 5.63
CA GLU A 110 -4.75 2.74 6.63
C GLU A 110 -5.89 3.60 6.04
N GLN A 111 -7.01 3.66 6.76
CA GLN A 111 -8.18 4.49 6.40
C GLN A 111 -8.70 4.23 4.98
N VAL A 112 -8.65 2.96 4.55
CA VAL A 112 -8.92 2.55 3.17
C VAL A 112 -10.38 2.67 2.76
N VAL A 113 -11.32 2.63 3.71
CA VAL A 113 -12.77 2.63 3.41
C VAL A 113 -13.18 3.89 2.64
N GLY A 114 -12.79 5.07 3.12
CA GLY A 114 -13.14 6.32 2.45
C GLY A 114 -12.47 6.52 1.09
N ALA A 115 -11.24 6.02 0.94
CA ALA A 115 -10.57 6.00 -0.36
C ALA A 115 -11.22 4.99 -1.32
N LEU A 116 -11.63 3.81 -0.82
CA LEU A 116 -12.29 2.77 -1.61
C LEU A 116 -13.66 3.24 -2.11
N ASP A 117 -14.48 3.86 -1.24
CA ASP A 117 -15.77 4.44 -1.62
C ASP A 117 -15.63 5.47 -2.73
N ALA A 118 -14.58 6.27 -2.70
CA ALA A 118 -14.30 7.26 -3.74
C ALA A 118 -13.85 6.60 -5.04
N ASP A 119 -12.97 5.60 -4.96
CA ASP A 119 -12.45 4.90 -6.13
C ASP A 119 -13.52 4.05 -6.83
N LEU A 120 -14.40 3.36 -6.09
CA LEU A 120 -15.46 2.52 -6.62
C LEU A 120 -16.45 3.29 -7.51
N LYS A 121 -16.62 4.60 -7.30
CA LYS A 121 -17.44 5.47 -8.18
C LYS A 121 -16.89 5.56 -9.61
N HIS A 122 -15.63 5.19 -9.80
CA HIS A 122 -14.94 5.22 -11.09
C HIS A 122 -14.74 3.82 -11.69
N VAL A 123 -15.15 2.76 -11.00
CA VAL A 123 -15.05 1.38 -11.49
C VAL A 123 -16.34 1.05 -12.25
N PRO A 124 -16.26 0.72 -13.55
CA PRO A 124 -17.42 0.26 -14.30
C PRO A 124 -18.07 -0.98 -13.66
N LEU A 125 -19.39 -1.03 -13.65
CA LEU A 125 -20.10 -2.23 -13.21
C LEU A 125 -19.78 -3.40 -14.13
N GLY A 126 -19.39 -4.53 -13.54
CA GLY A 126 -18.98 -5.73 -14.27
C GLY A 126 -17.46 -5.90 -14.39
N ASP A 127 -16.67 -4.86 -14.10
CA ASP A 127 -15.21 -4.97 -14.08
C ASP A 127 -14.72 -5.79 -12.87
N CYS A 128 -13.61 -6.51 -13.06
CA CYS A 128 -12.98 -7.30 -12.01
C CYS A 128 -12.05 -6.44 -11.14
N ILE A 129 -12.17 -6.61 -9.82
CA ILE A 129 -11.20 -6.11 -8.84
C ILE A 129 -10.47 -7.30 -8.25
N VAL A 130 -9.14 -7.32 -8.39
CA VAL A 130 -8.27 -8.37 -7.83
C VAL A 130 -7.48 -7.81 -6.66
N ILE A 131 -7.43 -8.57 -5.57
CA ILE A 131 -6.77 -8.19 -4.32
C ILE A 131 -5.45 -8.97 -4.19
N GLY A 132 -4.37 -8.27 -3.84
CA GLY A 132 -3.08 -8.91 -3.55
C GLY A 132 -2.27 -9.29 -4.79
N THR A 133 -2.42 -8.54 -5.88
CA THR A 133 -1.74 -8.85 -7.14
C THR A 133 -0.24 -8.57 -7.09
N ALA A 134 0.21 -7.66 -6.24
CA ALA A 134 1.61 -7.25 -6.12
C ALA A 134 2.26 -7.72 -4.82
N THR A 135 1.51 -7.75 -3.72
CA THR A 135 1.96 -8.17 -2.39
C THR A 135 0.92 -9.07 -1.77
N ASP A 136 1.33 -9.94 -0.84
CA ASP A 136 0.40 -10.76 -0.08
C ASP A 136 -0.60 -9.84 0.66
N PRO A 137 -1.92 -9.96 0.41
CA PRO A 137 -2.91 -9.09 1.02
C PRO A 137 -3.23 -9.49 2.47
N TYR A 138 -2.69 -10.61 2.96
CA TYR A 138 -2.91 -11.16 4.30
C TYR A 138 -1.65 -11.09 5.17
N GLN A 139 -0.77 -10.12 4.89
CA GLN A 139 0.36 -9.88 5.79
C GLN A 139 -0.15 -9.57 7.20
N PRO A 140 0.53 -10.08 8.25
CA PRO A 140 -0.03 -10.23 9.59
C PRO A 140 -0.06 -8.93 10.43
N ALA A 141 -0.15 -7.76 9.79
CA ALA A 141 -0.18 -6.45 10.45
C ALA A 141 -1.53 -6.19 11.15
#